data_AF-D2TM85-F1
#
_entry.id   AF-D2TM85-F1
#
_cell.length_a   1.000
_cell.length_b   1.000
_cell.length_c   1.000
_cell.angle_alpha   90.00
_cell.angle_beta   90.00
_cell.angle_gamma   90.00
#
_symmetry.space_group_name_H-M   'P 1'
#
loop_
_entity.id
_entity.type
_entity.pdbx_description
1 polymer ?
#
loop_
_entity_poly.entity_id
_entity_poly.type
_entity_poly.pdbx_seq_one_letter_code
_entity_poly.pdbx_strand_id
1 'polypeptide(L)'
;MPVNVQGLSFNSFGISCHQKKSFWGECDEVVKCSMGQRRISFSVQKVSDNILSLVTRQSTKDIDGWIKDEQKVYPSRVVNQEIDKFCLENRRNITNNDRKRVFAIISKHYGLELDSGAAQSSINHMIIGNGSFGKKMDNLCEGMTRNVKNHTSDYMANLLADKFYEKHIEPDVDITRLRGMIPRYMRYAISL
;
A
#
# COMPACT_ATOMS: atom_id res chain seq x y z
N MET A 1 -11.40 7.86 -11.93
CA MET A 1 -10.38 8.26 -12.93
C MET A 1 -9.29 7.19 -12.92
N PRO A 2 -8.86 6.65 -14.06
CA PRO A 2 -7.81 5.64 -14.08
C PRO A 2 -6.46 6.29 -13.76
N VAL A 3 -5.75 5.72 -12.79
CA VAL A 3 -4.39 6.14 -12.42
C VAL A 3 -3.44 5.68 -13.54
N ASN A 4 -2.86 6.64 -14.25
CA ASN A 4 -1.93 6.40 -15.33
C ASN A 4 -0.54 6.12 -14.74
N VAL A 5 -0.18 4.85 -14.60
CA VAL A 5 1.16 4.43 -14.19
C VAL A 5 2.02 4.35 -15.45
N GLN A 6 2.80 5.39 -15.71
CA GLN A 6 3.71 5.43 -16.86
C GLN A 6 4.97 4.60 -16.58
N GLY A 7 5.09 3.48 -17.29
CA GLY A 7 6.28 2.63 -17.34
C GLY A 7 5.93 1.16 -17.60
N LEU A 8 5.63 0.82 -18.86
CA LEU A 8 4.99 -0.42 -19.39
C LEU A 8 3.45 -0.34 -19.44
N SER A 9 2.90 0.02 -20.60
CA SER A 9 1.45 -0.02 -20.83
C SER A 9 0.96 -1.47 -20.91
N PHE A 10 0.40 -1.99 -19.82
CA PHE A 10 -0.41 -3.20 -19.87
C PHE A 10 -1.83 -2.81 -20.25
N ASN A 11 -2.16 -2.81 -21.55
CA ASN A 11 -3.51 -2.55 -22.07
C ASN A 11 -4.59 -3.54 -21.56
N SER A 12 -4.24 -4.46 -20.65
CA SER A 12 -5.13 -5.52 -20.15
C SER A 12 -5.28 -5.56 -18.63
N PHE A 13 -4.55 -4.75 -17.86
CA PHE A 13 -4.70 -4.69 -16.40
C PHE A 13 -5.76 -3.66 -15.99
N GLY A 14 -6.77 -4.11 -15.24
CA GLY A 14 -7.86 -3.26 -14.76
C GLY A 14 -8.13 -3.51 -13.28
N ILE A 15 -8.41 -2.45 -12.53
CA ILE A 15 -8.77 -2.52 -11.12
C ILE A 15 -10.05 -1.72 -10.89
N SER A 16 -10.92 -2.25 -10.05
CA SER A 16 -12.12 -1.55 -9.60
C SER A 16 -12.48 -1.93 -8.17
N CYS A 17 -12.90 -0.96 -7.38
CA CYS A 17 -13.33 -1.13 -6.01
C CYS A 17 -14.85 -0.99 -5.94
N HIS A 18 -15.53 -1.93 -5.27
CA HIS A 18 -16.98 -1.89 -5.11
C HIS A 18 -17.36 -2.30 -3.69
N GLN A 19 -18.35 -1.63 -3.12
CA GLN A 19 -18.98 -2.09 -1.89
C GLN A 19 -19.96 -3.21 -2.20
N LYS A 20 -19.86 -4.32 -1.48
CA LYS A 20 -20.77 -5.45 -1.54
C LYS A 20 -21.51 -5.54 -0.21
N LYS A 21 -22.82 -5.31 -0.25
CA LYS A 21 -23.69 -5.52 0.92
C LYS A 21 -23.99 -7.01 1.06
N SER A 22 -23.77 -7.55 2.25
CA SER A 22 -24.24 -8.87 2.62
C SER A 22 -25.74 -8.82 2.91
N PHE A 23 -26.40 -9.99 2.83
CA PHE A 23 -27.83 -10.11 3.13
C PHE A 23 -28.17 -9.72 4.58
N TRP A 24 -27.16 -9.69 5.46
CA TRP A 24 -27.26 -9.37 6.89
C TRP A 24 -26.85 -7.92 7.21
N GLY A 25 -26.60 -7.08 6.20
CA GLY A 25 -26.31 -5.65 6.39
C GLY A 25 -24.83 -5.29 6.55
N GLU A 26 -23.91 -6.25 6.59
CA GLU A 26 -22.46 -5.96 6.55
C GLU A 26 -22.05 -5.48 5.15
N CYS A 27 -21.41 -4.31 5.09
CA CYS A 27 -20.77 -3.79 3.88
C CYS A 27 -19.32 -4.29 3.81
N ASP A 28 -19.05 -5.26 2.94
CA ASP A 28 -17.69 -5.65 2.60
C ASP A 28 -17.20 -4.87 1.39
N GLU A 29 -16.03 -4.26 1.48
CA GLU A 29 -15.39 -3.68 0.31
C GLU A 29 -14.68 -4.79 -0.47
N VAL A 30 -14.97 -4.87 -1.78
CA VAL A 30 -14.38 -5.86 -2.67
C VAL A 30 -13.51 -5.16 -3.72
N VAL A 31 -12.22 -5.50 -3.70
CA VAL A 31 -11.27 -5.08 -4.74
C VAL A 31 -11.26 -6.13 -5.84
N LYS A 32 -11.68 -5.74 -7.05
CA LYS A 32 -11.67 -6.61 -8.24
C LYS A 32 -10.52 -6.20 -9.16
N CYS A 33 -9.82 -7.21 -9.66
CA CYS A 33 -8.69 -7.03 -10.57
C CYS A 33 -8.87 -7.93 -11.79
N SER A 34 -8.50 -7.42 -12.95
CA SER A 34 -8.54 -8.16 -14.20
C SER A 34 -7.22 -8.05 -14.96
N MET A 35 -6.83 -9.14 -15.62
CA MET A 35 -5.69 -9.20 -16.53
C MET A 35 -6.13 -9.96 -17.79
N GLY A 36 -6.54 -9.22 -18.82
CA GLY A 36 -7.25 -9.77 -19.97
C GLY A 36 -8.61 -10.32 -19.56
N GLN A 37 -8.90 -11.59 -19.87
CA GLN A 37 -10.16 -12.24 -19.48
C GLN A 37 -10.16 -12.75 -18.04
N ARG A 38 -8.99 -12.82 -17.39
CA ARG A 38 -8.86 -13.35 -16.03
C ARG A 38 -9.29 -12.31 -15.03
N ARG A 39 -10.03 -12.75 -14.01
CA ARG A 39 -10.55 -11.88 -12.96
C ARG A 39 -10.35 -12.52 -11.61
N ILE A 40 -9.91 -11.72 -10.66
CA ILE A 40 -9.85 -12.09 -9.25
C ILE A 40 -10.55 -11.03 -8.41
N SER A 41 -10.84 -11.38 -7.17
CA SER A 41 -11.35 -10.44 -6.18
C SER A 41 -10.76 -10.68 -4.81
N PHE A 42 -10.61 -9.61 -4.05
CA PHE A 42 -10.25 -9.62 -2.64
C PHE A 42 -11.37 -8.99 -1.84
N SER A 43 -11.78 -9.69 -0.78
CA SER A 43 -12.61 -9.10 0.28
C SER A 43 -11.67 -8.39 1.24
N VAL A 44 -11.86 -7.08 1.42
CA VAL A 44 -11.05 -6.27 2.33
C VAL A 44 -11.27 -6.75 3.77
N GLN A 45 -12.49 -7.15 4.12
CA GLN A 45 -12.77 -7.73 5.43
C GLN A 45 -11.95 -9.00 5.68
N LYS A 46 -11.99 -9.97 4.76
CA LYS A 46 -11.22 -11.22 4.91
C LYS A 46 -9.72 -11.00 4.97
N VAL A 47 -9.19 -10.03 4.23
CA VAL A 47 -7.78 -9.66 4.30
C VAL A 47 -7.46 -9.11 5.69
N SER A 48 -8.32 -8.23 6.21
CA SER A 48 -8.16 -7.62 7.53
C SER A 48 -8.22 -8.66 8.65
N ASP A 49 -9.19 -9.56 8.62
CA ASP A 49 -9.34 -10.64 9.61
C ASP A 49 -8.09 -11.54 9.64
N ASN A 50 -7.52 -11.84 8.46
CA ASN A 50 -6.28 -12.63 8.38
C ASN A 50 -5.09 -11.88 9.00
N ILE A 51 -4.95 -10.58 8.75
CA ILE A 51 -3.87 -9.77 9.33
C ILE A 51 -4.01 -9.74 10.86
N LEU A 52 -5.20 -9.39 11.38
CA LEU A 52 -5.43 -9.30 12.82
C LEU A 52 -5.25 -10.66 13.52
N SER A 53 -5.68 -11.75 12.88
CA SER A 53 -5.45 -13.12 13.36
C SER A 53 -3.97 -13.46 13.43
N LEU A 54 -3.17 -13.07 12.43
CA LEU A 54 -1.72 -13.30 12.43
C LEU A 54 -1.02 -12.48 13.51
N VAL A 55 -1.36 -11.20 13.66
CA VAL A 55 -0.83 -10.34 14.75
C VAL A 55 -1.11 -10.98 16.09
N THR A 56 -2.35 -11.38 16.35
CA THR A 56 -2.75 -11.99 17.63
C THR A 56 -2.00 -13.29 17.92
N ARG A 57 -1.62 -14.06 16.88
CA ARG A 57 -0.95 -15.36 17.04
C ARG A 57 0.58 -15.27 17.08
N GLN A 58 1.18 -14.27 16.44
CA GLN A 58 2.62 -14.22 16.17
C GLN A 58 3.31 -12.99 16.75
N SER A 59 2.57 -11.97 17.16
CA SER A 59 3.16 -10.78 17.77
C SER A 59 3.63 -11.08 19.19
N THR A 60 4.83 -10.60 19.52
CA THR A 60 5.34 -10.56 20.91
C THR A 60 4.70 -9.45 21.73
N LYS A 61 4.03 -8.50 21.05
CA LYS A 61 3.24 -7.42 21.64
C LYS A 61 1.74 -7.74 21.54
N ASP A 62 0.96 -7.13 22.42
CA ASP A 62 -0.48 -7.06 22.23
C ASP A 62 -0.84 -6.27 20.96
N ILE A 63 -2.10 -6.38 20.54
CA ILE A 63 -2.56 -5.77 19.28
C ILE A 63 -2.42 -4.25 19.32
N ASP A 64 -2.63 -3.62 20.47
CA ASP A 64 -2.53 -2.18 20.65
C ASP A 64 -1.08 -1.69 20.55
N GLY A 65 -0.13 -2.44 21.11
CA GLY A 65 1.30 -2.17 20.95
C GLY A 65 1.75 -2.29 19.50
N TRP A 66 1.22 -3.27 18.76
CA TRP A 66 1.47 -3.42 17.33
C TRP A 66 0.84 -2.28 16.50
N ILE A 67 -0.40 -1.89 16.81
CA ILE A 67 -1.07 -0.75 16.15
C ILE A 67 -0.23 0.53 16.30
N LYS A 68 0.25 0.82 17.52
CA LYS A 68 1.10 2.00 17.78
C LYS A 68 2.39 1.99 16.98
N ASP A 69 3.02 0.83 16.81
CA ASP A 69 4.21 0.73 15.96
C ASP A 69 3.86 1.03 14.50
N GLU A 70 2.78 0.43 13.98
CA GLU A 70 2.37 0.58 12.58
C GLU A 70 1.85 1.98 12.25
N GLN A 71 1.25 2.70 13.21
CA GLN A 71 0.87 4.12 13.07
C GLN A 71 2.06 4.99 12.63
N LYS A 72 3.27 4.67 13.09
CA LYS A 72 4.50 5.35 12.67
C LYS A 72 5.13 4.68 11.45
N VAL A 73 5.25 3.36 11.47
CA VAL A 73 6.04 2.61 10.48
C VAL A 73 5.39 2.61 9.10
N TYR A 74 4.07 2.40 9.02
CA TYR A 74 3.38 2.28 7.74
C TYR A 74 3.42 3.56 6.90
N PRO A 75 2.97 4.74 7.39
CA PRO A 75 3.04 5.97 6.60
C PRO A 75 4.49 6.36 6.29
N SER A 76 5.44 6.05 7.18
CA SER A 76 6.86 6.28 6.90
C SER A 76 7.38 5.45 5.73
N ARG A 77 7.00 4.16 5.68
CA ARG A 77 7.27 3.28 4.54
C ARG A 77 6.64 3.82 3.27
N VAL A 78 5.38 4.28 3.32
CA VAL A 78 4.68 4.89 2.17
C VAL A 78 5.47 6.08 1.64
N VAL A 79 5.91 6.97 2.53
CA VAL A 79 6.73 8.13 2.15
C VAL A 79 8.02 7.69 1.48
N ASN A 80 8.77 6.76 2.08
CA ASN A 80 9.99 6.23 1.50
C ASN A 80 9.76 5.62 0.11
N GLN A 81 8.71 4.83 -0.06
CA GLN A 81 8.38 4.18 -1.32
C GLN A 81 8.10 5.18 -2.44
N GLU A 82 7.29 6.22 -2.20
CA GLU A 82 6.98 7.22 -3.22
C GLU A 82 8.15 8.17 -3.50
N ILE A 83 9.01 8.44 -2.50
CA ILE A 83 10.28 9.13 -2.72
C ILE A 83 11.15 8.33 -3.70
N ASP A 84 11.34 7.03 -3.44
CA ASP A 84 12.18 6.17 -4.27
C ASP A 84 11.62 6.05 -5.68
N LYS A 85 10.29 5.93 -5.80
CA LYS A 85 9.60 5.96 -7.09
C LYS A 85 9.79 7.29 -7.83
N PHE A 86 9.64 8.42 -7.17
CA PHE A 86 9.87 9.73 -7.77
C PHE A 86 11.31 9.87 -8.26
N CYS A 87 12.29 9.45 -7.45
CA CYS A 87 13.71 9.45 -7.82
C CYS A 87 13.97 8.59 -9.06
N LEU A 88 13.38 7.39 -9.12
CA LEU A 88 13.51 6.47 -10.25
C LEU A 88 12.91 7.07 -11.53
N GLU A 89 11.69 7.59 -11.47
CA GLU A 89 10.97 8.18 -12.62
C GLU A 89 11.68 9.43 -13.16
N ASN A 90 12.28 10.23 -12.29
CA ASN A 90 12.95 11.47 -12.66
C ASN A 90 14.47 11.31 -12.88
N ARG A 91 15.02 10.09 -12.74
CA ARG A 91 16.46 9.78 -12.81
C ARG A 91 17.30 10.68 -11.90
N ARG A 92 16.85 10.85 -10.65
CA ARG A 92 17.50 11.68 -9.65
C ARG A 92 17.88 10.87 -8.42
N ASN A 93 18.91 11.32 -7.73
CA ASN A 93 19.25 10.87 -6.40
C ASN A 93 19.03 12.05 -5.43
N ILE A 94 18.55 11.74 -4.24
CA ILE A 94 18.41 12.72 -3.15
C ILE A 94 19.33 12.33 -2.00
N THR A 95 19.75 13.31 -1.21
CA THR A 95 20.54 13.03 -0.01
C THR A 95 19.65 12.54 1.14
N ASN A 96 20.28 11.96 2.16
CA ASN A 96 19.57 11.64 3.41
C ASN A 96 18.99 12.90 4.09
N ASN A 97 19.63 14.06 3.92
CA ASN A 97 19.12 15.32 4.45
C ASN A 97 17.87 15.79 3.69
N ASP A 98 17.85 15.65 2.37
CA ASP A 98 16.66 15.94 1.56
C ASP A 98 15.49 15.05 1.96
N ARG A 99 15.75 13.74 2.14
CA ARG A 99 14.75 12.78 2.63
C ARG A 99 14.19 13.21 3.98
N LYS A 100 15.06 13.51 4.96
CA LYS A 100 14.64 14.00 6.29
C LYS A 100 13.81 15.29 6.20
N ARG A 101 14.14 16.19 5.28
CA ARG A 101 13.38 17.44 5.06
C ARG A 101 11.98 17.15 4.53
N VAL A 102 11.84 16.24 3.56
CA VAL A 102 10.53 15.80 3.05
C VAL A 102 9.69 15.20 4.18
N PHE A 103 10.28 14.30 4.97
CA PHE A 103 9.63 13.71 6.14
C PHE A 103 9.16 14.76 7.14
N ALA A 104 9.98 15.76 7.46
CA ALA A 104 9.61 16.83 8.38
C ALA A 104 8.42 17.68 7.87
N ILE A 105 8.39 17.98 6.56
CA ILE A 105 7.26 18.71 5.95
C ILE A 105 5.97 17.90 6.04
N ILE A 106 6.02 16.60 5.71
CA ILE A 106 4.86 15.71 5.73
C ILE A 106 4.36 15.53 7.17
N SER A 107 5.27 15.24 8.11
CA SER A 107 4.97 15.09 9.53
C SER A 107 4.22 16.32 10.06
N LYS A 108 4.71 17.53 9.76
CA LYS A 108 4.04 18.77 10.16
C LYS A 108 2.67 18.96 9.51
N HIS A 109 2.53 18.63 8.22
CA HIS A 109 1.30 18.86 7.46
C HIS A 109 0.17 17.89 7.84
N TYR A 110 0.50 16.63 8.12
CA TYR A 110 -0.46 15.58 8.45
C TYR A 110 -0.57 15.31 9.96
N GLY A 111 0.29 15.91 10.79
CA GLY A 111 0.31 15.63 12.24
C GLY A 111 0.81 14.23 12.59
N LEU A 112 1.62 13.62 11.72
CA LEU A 112 2.10 12.25 11.87
C LEU A 112 3.49 12.19 12.49
N GLU A 113 3.72 11.21 13.37
CA GLU A 113 5.07 10.83 13.77
C GLU A 113 5.66 9.91 12.69
N LEU A 114 6.73 10.34 12.03
CA LEU A 114 7.36 9.59 10.94
C LEU A 114 8.82 9.28 11.24
N ASP A 115 9.31 8.18 10.68
CA ASP A 115 10.71 7.75 10.73
C ASP A 115 11.26 7.51 9.32
N SER A 116 12.21 8.36 8.90
CA SER A 116 12.89 8.22 7.61
C SER A 116 13.63 6.89 7.41
N GLY A 117 13.96 6.17 8.49
CA GLY A 117 14.58 4.84 8.44
C GLY A 117 13.60 3.68 8.27
N ALA A 118 12.29 3.92 8.43
CA ALA A 118 11.29 2.86 8.35
C ALA A 118 11.00 2.48 6.90
N ALA A 119 11.35 1.25 6.52
CA ALA A 119 11.18 0.74 5.15
C ALA A 119 10.23 -0.46 5.05
N GLN A 120 10.09 -1.24 6.12
CA GLN A 120 9.34 -2.49 6.14
C GLN A 120 8.21 -2.39 7.15
N SER A 121 6.97 -2.56 6.67
CA SER A 121 5.78 -2.70 7.51
C SER A 121 5.38 -4.17 7.55
N SER A 122 4.98 -4.64 8.73
CA SER A 122 4.52 -6.00 8.91
C SER A 122 3.20 -6.28 8.17
N ILE A 123 2.37 -5.25 7.94
CA ILE A 123 1.10 -5.35 7.18
C ILE A 123 1.37 -5.91 5.78
N ASN A 124 2.33 -5.33 5.06
CA ASN A 124 2.70 -5.81 3.72
C ASN A 124 3.25 -7.24 3.75
N HIS A 125 4.10 -7.56 4.74
CA HIS A 125 4.65 -8.91 4.88
C HIS A 125 3.55 -9.96 5.13
N MET A 126 2.54 -9.64 5.95
CA MET A 126 1.42 -10.56 6.22
C MET A 126 0.54 -10.78 4.99
N ILE A 127 0.32 -9.74 4.18
CA ILE A 127 -0.42 -9.87 2.92
C ILE A 127 0.35 -10.73 1.91
N ILE A 128 1.63 -10.44 1.71
CA ILE A 128 2.48 -11.18 0.74
C ILE A 128 2.68 -12.63 1.20
N GLY A 129 2.85 -12.85 2.51
CA GLY A 129 2.99 -14.17 3.11
C GLY A 129 1.68 -14.99 3.12
N ASN A 130 0.54 -14.38 2.80
CA ASN A 130 -0.73 -15.08 2.76
C ASN A 130 -0.81 -15.99 1.52
N GLY A 131 -0.91 -17.31 1.75
CA GLY A 131 -0.99 -18.29 0.65
C GLY A 131 -2.20 -18.10 -0.28
N SER A 132 -3.32 -17.54 0.20
CA SER A 132 -4.47 -17.21 -0.66
C SER A 132 -4.17 -16.02 -1.58
N PHE A 133 -3.45 -15.02 -1.07
CA PHE A 133 -2.98 -13.89 -1.88
C PHE A 133 -2.05 -14.37 -3.01
N GLY A 134 -1.03 -15.16 -2.68
CA GLY A 134 -0.10 -15.73 -3.67
C GLY A 134 -0.83 -16.51 -4.77
N LYS A 135 -1.72 -17.43 -4.41
CA LYS A 135 -2.52 -18.21 -5.37
C LYS A 135 -3.39 -17.34 -6.28
N LYS A 136 -3.98 -16.27 -5.75
CA LYS A 136 -4.77 -15.32 -6.57
C LYS A 136 -3.89 -14.56 -7.55
N MET A 137 -2.69 -14.14 -7.13
CA MET A 137 -1.72 -13.48 -8.02
C MET A 137 -1.20 -14.43 -9.10
N ASP A 138 -0.94 -15.69 -8.76
CA ASP A 138 -0.55 -16.73 -9.71
C ASP A 138 -1.60 -16.90 -10.81
N ASN A 139 -2.87 -17.04 -10.43
CA ASN A 139 -3.98 -17.18 -11.37
C ASN A 139 -4.16 -15.92 -12.23
N LEU A 140 -4.05 -14.72 -11.64
CA LEU A 140 -4.21 -13.47 -12.37
C LEU A 140 -3.08 -13.25 -13.38
N CYS A 141 -1.85 -13.65 -13.03
CA CYS A 141 -0.63 -13.39 -13.80
C CYS A 141 -0.11 -14.61 -14.56
N GLU A 142 -0.89 -15.69 -14.70
CA GLU A 142 -0.54 -16.87 -15.49
C GLU A 142 0.00 -16.52 -16.90
N GLY A 143 1.13 -17.10 -17.31
CA GLY A 143 1.75 -16.77 -18.60
C GLY A 143 2.30 -15.34 -18.74
N MET A 144 2.21 -14.49 -17.70
CA MET A 144 2.90 -13.19 -17.68
C MET A 144 4.36 -13.38 -17.24
N THR A 145 5.23 -12.44 -17.61
CA THR A 145 6.63 -12.49 -17.16
C THR A 145 6.72 -12.29 -15.65
N ARG A 146 7.81 -12.79 -15.04
CA ARG A 146 8.09 -12.63 -13.61
C ARG A 146 8.06 -11.17 -13.17
N ASN A 147 8.60 -10.26 -13.99
CA ASN A 147 8.60 -8.83 -13.67
C ASN A 147 7.17 -8.28 -13.55
N VAL A 148 6.29 -8.64 -14.49
CA VAL A 148 4.89 -8.20 -14.46
C VAL A 148 4.15 -8.77 -13.26
N LYS A 149 4.36 -10.06 -12.98
CA LYS A 149 3.78 -10.70 -11.80
C LYS A 149 4.22 -10.01 -10.51
N ASN A 150 5.52 -9.72 -10.36
CA ASN A 150 6.05 -9.04 -9.19
C ASN A 150 5.43 -7.64 -9.05
N HIS A 151 5.46 -6.84 -10.11
CA HIS A 151 4.91 -5.49 -10.09
C HIS A 151 3.40 -5.46 -9.77
N THR A 152 2.64 -6.38 -10.37
CA THR A 152 1.19 -6.53 -10.11
C THR A 152 0.94 -6.96 -8.67
N SER A 153 1.72 -7.91 -8.15
CA SER A 153 1.59 -8.38 -6.76
C SER A 153 1.94 -7.28 -5.77
N ASP A 154 3.02 -6.55 -5.99
CA ASP A 154 3.43 -5.44 -5.13
C ASP A 154 2.38 -4.32 -5.12
N TYR A 155 1.85 -3.97 -6.30
CA TYR A 155 0.75 -3.01 -6.40
C TYR A 155 -0.47 -3.47 -5.59
N MET A 156 -0.89 -4.73 -5.77
CA MET A 156 -2.05 -5.27 -5.08
C MET A 156 -1.85 -5.38 -3.57
N ALA A 157 -0.65 -5.74 -3.12
CA ALA A 157 -0.31 -5.79 -1.70
C ALA A 157 -0.35 -4.38 -1.08
N ASN A 158 0.18 -3.36 -1.75
CA ASN A 158 0.12 -1.99 -1.26
C ASN A 158 -1.31 -1.45 -1.22
N LEU A 159 -2.13 -1.72 -2.24
CA LEU A 159 -3.54 -1.32 -2.24
C LEU A 159 -4.33 -1.93 -1.08
N LEU A 160 -4.13 -3.22 -0.80
CA LEU A 160 -4.79 -3.90 0.31
C LEU A 160 -4.26 -3.42 1.67
N ALA A 161 -2.96 -3.12 1.77
CA ALA A 161 -2.35 -2.59 2.97
C ALA A 161 -2.84 -1.17 3.28
N ASP A 162 -2.96 -0.31 2.26
CA ASP A 162 -3.49 1.06 2.42
C ASP A 162 -4.91 0.99 3.00
N LYS A 163 -5.77 0.15 2.42
CA LYS A 163 -7.15 -0.08 2.91
C LYS A 163 -7.21 -0.64 4.32
N PHE A 164 -6.30 -1.55 4.66
CA PHE A 164 -6.22 -2.08 6.00
C PHE A 164 -5.82 -1.00 7.00
N TYR A 165 -4.79 -0.20 6.69
CA TYR A 165 -4.30 0.88 7.53
C TYR A 165 -5.40 1.91 7.82
N GLU A 166 -6.05 2.41 6.76
CA GLU A 166 -7.14 3.39 6.84
C GLU A 166 -8.37 2.85 7.59
N LYS A 167 -8.52 1.53 7.74
CA LYS A 167 -9.66 0.94 8.45
C LYS A 167 -9.36 0.58 9.89
N HIS A 168 -8.14 0.11 10.17
CA HIS A 168 -7.82 -0.58 11.42
C HIS A 168 -6.69 0.05 12.24
N ILE A 169 -5.88 0.93 11.65
CA ILE A 169 -4.72 1.53 12.33
C ILE A 169 -4.96 3.00 12.63
N GLU A 170 -5.29 3.78 11.59
CA GLU A 170 -5.53 5.22 11.75
C GLU A 170 -6.54 5.75 10.72
N PRO A 171 -7.85 5.71 11.04
CA PRO A 171 -8.91 6.03 10.08
C PRO A 171 -8.95 7.48 9.59
N ASP A 172 -8.33 8.39 10.34
CA ASP A 172 -8.29 9.82 9.99
C ASP A 172 -7.19 10.15 8.97
N VAL A 173 -6.34 9.18 8.61
CA VAL A 173 -5.23 9.37 7.68
C VAL A 173 -5.57 8.80 6.31
N ASP A 174 -5.69 9.69 5.33
CA ASP A 174 -5.87 9.31 3.92
C ASP A 174 -4.52 9.00 3.26
N ILE A 175 -4.14 7.72 3.25
CA ILE A 175 -2.87 7.24 2.68
C ILE A 175 -2.85 7.44 1.17
N THR A 176 -4.01 7.27 0.51
CA THR A 176 -4.13 7.48 -0.93
C THR A 176 -3.78 8.92 -1.30
N ARG A 177 -4.30 9.89 -0.56
CA ARG A 177 -3.98 11.32 -0.72
C ARG A 177 -2.52 11.61 -0.36
N LEU A 178 -2.01 11.01 0.71
CA LEU A 178 -0.59 11.15 1.09
C LEU A 178 0.32 10.74 -0.08
N ARG A 179 0.12 9.55 -0.66
CA ARG A 179 0.87 9.06 -1.83
C ARG A 179 0.86 10.06 -2.98
N GLY A 180 -0.33 10.56 -3.34
CA GLY A 180 -0.49 11.52 -4.43
C GLY A 180 0.20 12.87 -4.20
N MET A 181 0.41 13.26 -2.95
CA MET A 181 1.00 14.55 -2.59
C MET A 181 2.53 14.52 -2.44
N ILE A 182 3.15 13.35 -2.27
CA ILE A 182 4.60 13.20 -2.09
C ILE A 182 5.43 13.86 -3.21
N PRO A 183 5.09 13.71 -4.51
CA PRO A 183 5.81 14.42 -5.57
C PRO A 183 5.83 15.94 -5.40
N ARG A 184 4.77 16.53 -4.82
CA ARG A 184 4.71 17.97 -4.53
C ARG A 184 5.61 18.34 -3.35
N TYR A 185 5.63 17.54 -2.28
CA TYR A 185 6.53 17.76 -1.15
C TYR A 185 8.00 17.60 -1.55
N MET A 186 8.30 16.64 -2.44
CA MET A 186 9.63 16.47 -3.04
C MET A 186 10.08 17.74 -3.74
N ARG A 187 9.25 18.32 -4.60
CA ARG A 187 9.59 19.57 -5.31
C ARG A 187 9.80 20.74 -4.35
N TYR A 188 8.96 20.86 -3.34
CA TYR A 188 9.07 21.92 -2.34
C TYR A 188 10.32 21.78 -1.46
N ALA A 189 10.66 20.55 -1.03
CA ALA A 189 11.78 20.29 -0.14
C ALA A 189 13.14 20.46 -0.82
N ILE A 190 13.22 20.14 -2.12
CA ILE A 190 14.47 20.03 -2.86
C ILE A 190 14.68 21.24 -3.80
N SER A 191 13.80 22.24 -3.76
CA SER A 191 13.82 23.41 -4.67
C SER A 191 13.90 22.98 -6.14
N LEU A 192 12.97 22.11 -6.55
CA LEU A 192 12.85 21.62 -7.94
C LEU A 192 11.94 22.51 -8.79
#